data_AF-A0A7K0D450-F1
#
_entry.id   AF-A0A7K0D450-F1
#
_cell.length_a   1.000
_cell.length_b   1.000
_cell.length_c   1.000
_cell.angle_alpha   90.00
_cell.angle_beta   90.00
_cell.angle_gamma   90.00
#
_symmetry.space_group_name_H-M   'P 1'
#
loop_
_entity.id
_entity.type
_entity.pdbx_description
1 polymer ?
#
loop_
_entity_poly.entity_id
_entity_poly.type
_entity_poly.pdbx_seq_one_letter_code
_entity_poly.pdbx_strand_id
1 'polypeptide(L)'
;MLSTSNGARSAIARFGADLAELRLAAGSPSHRRILALSKPRTETTVSVNTLRNAERGERLPSVAAVITYVRGCHAAAAAAGMVVDEPRFTVLTWQKRWKQLKASTVTASAGETAQPTGQAVWLPNLTDMTYLLMPTPDRVAFGNIIPTTSSAMVARRSPNQQVALLGGRPVVTGRLDDPNDVALLLIELSHAREETQIEALLKLDLMSRIVVDESWGVTGLLTVLTDLGADEQATALARRAAVGTPVTNLYFVHDVLVVLQKAGAHDQIAVLLLRDPAGNTDLDDGFVVAKLLKQLWDLGFQQQTMKLLRRAATGVDFSEGEGVAHVVRVMLDIGQDEYATELAGRSDFLEHPDDVANLLWSLREVGAEQQVEALLDRNLAATISLEHNVSELVRSFWEAGAVQQAATLANRAVANGKDRIGAYFEKLMKDTPVAAASVDLSDT
;
A
#
# COMPACT_ATOMS: atom_id res chain seq x y z
N MET A 1 -2.20 30.69 17.81
CA MET A 1 -1.30 30.03 16.83
C MET A 1 -0.12 29.28 17.46
N LEU A 2 0.47 29.68 18.61
CA LEU A 2 1.56 28.92 19.27
C LEU A 2 1.10 27.77 20.20
N SER A 3 -0.06 27.89 20.86
CA SER A 3 -0.56 26.87 21.81
C SER A 3 -0.96 25.52 21.18
N THR A 4 -1.49 25.52 19.96
CA THR A 4 -1.98 24.29 19.30
C THR A 4 -0.84 23.44 18.72
N SER A 5 0.20 24.07 18.16
CA SER A 5 1.42 23.39 17.70
C SER A 5 2.20 22.74 18.85
N ASN A 6 2.31 23.42 20.00
CA ASN A 6 2.91 22.85 21.20
C ASN A 6 2.05 21.71 21.79
N GLY A 7 0.72 21.82 21.73
CA GLY A 7 -0.20 20.76 22.14
C GLY A 7 0.00 19.46 21.36
N ALA A 8 0.04 19.54 20.03
CA ALA A 8 0.28 18.39 19.15
C ALA A 8 1.63 17.72 19.42
N ARG A 9 2.72 18.49 19.51
CA ARG A 9 4.06 17.96 19.86
C ARG A 9 4.09 17.30 21.24
N SER A 10 3.44 17.91 22.23
CA SER A 10 3.36 17.33 23.59
C SER A 10 2.55 16.02 23.63
N ALA A 11 1.52 15.90 22.78
CA ALA A 11 0.70 14.71 22.68
C ALA A 11 1.44 13.54 21.98
N ILE A 12 2.26 13.84 20.97
CA ILE A 12 3.15 12.85 20.32
C ILE A 12 4.24 12.37 21.29
N ALA A 13 4.87 13.28 22.02
CA ALA A 13 5.87 12.93 23.03
C ALA A 13 5.28 12.01 24.11
N ARG A 14 4.06 12.31 24.57
CA ARG A 14 3.35 11.49 25.56
C ARG A 14 2.98 10.11 25.01
N PHE A 15 2.55 10.02 23.76
CA PHE A 15 2.26 8.75 23.10
C PHE A 15 3.52 7.87 22.96
N GLY A 16 4.68 8.45 22.68
CA GLY A 16 5.97 7.75 22.68
C GLY A 16 6.37 7.25 24.07
N ALA A 17 6.16 8.07 25.12
CA ALA A 17 6.39 7.68 26.51
C ALA A 17 5.47 6.52 26.93
N ASP A 18 4.22 6.52 26.51
CA ASP A 18 3.28 5.43 26.78
C ASP A 18 3.77 4.11 26.12
N LEU A 19 4.36 4.17 24.92
CA LEU A 19 4.96 2.98 24.27
C LEU A 19 6.18 2.47 25.05
N ALA A 20 6.99 3.37 25.60
CA ALA A 20 8.10 2.99 26.48
C ALA A 20 7.60 2.29 27.76
N GLU A 21 6.53 2.81 28.38
CA GLU A 21 5.89 2.17 29.54
C GLU A 21 5.32 0.78 29.22
N LEU A 22 4.71 0.60 28.04
CA LEU A 22 4.23 -0.71 27.58
C LEU A 22 5.36 -1.74 27.52
N ARG A 23 6.54 -1.33 27.03
CA ARG A 23 7.71 -2.20 26.93
C ARG A 23 8.33 -2.50 28.29
N LEU A 24 8.32 -1.56 29.23
CA LEU A 24 8.68 -1.83 30.62
C LEU A 24 7.75 -2.88 31.24
N ALA A 25 6.43 -2.73 31.05
CA ALA A 25 5.43 -3.68 31.52
C ALA A 25 5.56 -5.07 30.87
N ALA A 26 6.15 -5.15 29.68
CA ALA A 26 6.44 -6.40 28.97
C ALA A 26 7.73 -7.12 29.41
N GLY A 27 8.41 -6.63 30.47
CA GLY A 27 9.70 -7.18 30.89
C GLY A 27 10.90 -6.64 30.11
N SER A 28 10.76 -5.47 29.49
CA SER A 28 11.81 -4.76 28.73
C SER A 28 12.45 -5.58 27.60
N PRO A 29 11.67 -6.23 26.70
CA PRO A 29 12.23 -6.95 25.56
C PRO A 29 13.06 -6.01 24.67
N SER A 30 14.16 -6.49 24.08
CA SER A 30 14.90 -5.69 23.10
C SER A 30 14.04 -5.41 21.85
N HIS A 31 14.25 -4.30 21.15
CA HIS A 31 13.53 -4.01 19.90
C HIS A 31 13.68 -5.11 18.84
N ARG A 32 14.84 -5.76 18.78
CA ARG A 32 15.05 -6.98 17.95
C ARG A 32 14.16 -8.14 18.41
N ARG A 33 13.99 -8.31 19.72
CA ARG A 33 13.11 -9.34 20.29
C ARG A 33 11.64 -9.03 20.02
N ILE A 34 11.23 -7.76 20.08
CA ILE A 34 9.88 -7.30 19.72
C ILE A 34 9.59 -7.67 18.26
N LEU A 35 10.50 -7.37 17.31
CA LEU A 35 10.34 -7.75 15.90
C LEU A 35 10.27 -9.27 15.69
N ALA A 36 11.15 -10.02 16.36
CA ALA A 36 11.18 -11.47 16.23
C ALA A 36 9.89 -12.13 16.78
N LEU A 37 9.28 -11.54 17.80
CA LEU A 37 8.07 -12.05 18.45
C LEU A 37 6.78 -11.53 17.82
N SER A 38 6.82 -10.40 17.12
CA SER A 38 5.65 -9.83 16.46
C SER A 38 5.19 -10.59 15.22
N LYS A 39 5.89 -11.69 14.84
CA LYS A 39 5.70 -12.59 13.68
C LYS A 39 4.72 -12.01 12.65
N PRO A 40 5.22 -11.41 11.56
CA PRO A 40 4.35 -10.70 10.63
C PRO A 40 3.34 -11.65 10.00
N ARG A 41 2.08 -11.24 10.02
CA ARG A 41 1.08 -11.61 9.00
C ARG A 41 0.98 -10.52 7.92
N THR A 42 1.94 -9.59 7.89
CA THR A 42 1.94 -8.36 7.07
C THR A 42 3.30 -8.21 6.40
N GLU A 43 3.30 -7.93 5.10
CA GLU A 43 4.50 -7.82 4.24
C GLU A 43 5.36 -6.57 4.50
N THR A 44 4.94 -5.62 5.33
CA THR A 44 5.70 -4.39 5.65
C THR A 44 6.86 -4.66 6.63
N THR A 45 8.09 -4.33 6.24
CA THR A 45 9.31 -4.61 7.03
C THR A 45 9.62 -3.49 8.03
N VAL A 46 9.04 -3.53 9.23
CA VAL A 46 9.35 -2.55 10.29
C VAL A 46 10.77 -2.76 10.84
N SER A 47 11.62 -1.73 10.77
CA SER A 47 13.01 -1.79 11.27
C SER A 47 13.12 -1.60 12.79
N VAL A 48 14.27 -2.01 13.36
CA VAL A 48 14.61 -1.76 14.78
C VAL A 48 14.64 -0.26 15.10
N ASN A 49 15.12 0.56 14.15
CA ASN A 49 15.21 2.00 14.31
C ASN A 49 13.81 2.65 14.34
N THR A 50 12.87 2.13 13.56
CA THR A 50 11.47 2.58 13.55
C THR A 50 10.82 2.40 14.92
N LEU A 51 11.04 1.25 15.56
CA LEU A 51 10.53 0.99 16.91
C LEU A 51 11.19 1.88 17.98
N ARG A 52 12.50 2.15 17.86
CA ARG A 52 13.22 3.05 18.76
C ARG A 52 12.76 4.50 18.62
N ASN A 53 12.49 4.94 17.39
CA ASN A 53 12.01 6.29 17.11
C ASN A 53 10.56 6.48 17.60
N ALA A 54 9.75 5.41 17.59
CA ALA A 54 8.40 5.44 18.15
C ALA A 54 8.38 5.74 19.66
N GLU A 55 9.34 5.22 20.44
CA GLU A 55 9.48 5.52 21.87
C GLU A 55 9.94 6.96 22.15
N ARG A 56 10.77 7.54 21.27
CA ARG A 56 11.30 8.90 21.46
C ARG A 56 10.24 9.98 21.34
N GLY A 57 9.13 9.72 20.63
CA GLY A 57 8.00 10.65 20.53
C GLY A 57 8.33 11.99 19.84
N GLU A 58 9.38 12.02 19.01
CA GLU A 58 9.81 13.21 18.24
C GLU A 58 8.89 13.46 17.02
N ARG A 59 8.33 12.39 16.46
CA ARG A 59 7.39 12.38 15.34
C ARG A 59 6.32 11.31 15.58
N LEU A 60 5.15 11.47 14.98
CA LEU A 60 4.08 10.48 15.07
C LEU A 60 4.55 9.15 14.43
N PRO A 61 4.66 8.05 15.19
CA PRO A 61 5.08 6.76 14.61
C PRO A 61 4.04 6.23 13.62
N SER A 62 4.44 5.44 12.63
CA SER A 62 3.49 4.79 11.73
C SER A 62 2.60 3.79 12.47
N VAL A 63 1.36 3.58 11.98
CA VAL A 63 0.46 2.62 12.62
C VAL A 63 1.04 1.20 12.58
N ALA A 64 1.80 0.85 11.54
CA ALA A 64 2.51 -0.42 11.41
C ALA A 64 3.58 -0.57 12.50
N ALA A 65 4.34 0.49 12.81
CA ALA A 65 5.30 0.49 13.91
C ALA A 65 4.59 0.30 15.26
N VAL A 66 3.48 1.00 15.50
CA VAL A 66 2.69 0.86 16.74
C VAL A 66 2.13 -0.57 16.88
N ILE A 67 1.55 -1.14 15.82
CA ILE A 67 1.00 -2.51 15.83
C ILE A 67 2.11 -3.54 16.11
N THR A 68 3.23 -3.41 15.40
CA THR A 68 4.40 -4.30 15.54
C THR A 68 4.95 -4.24 16.96
N TYR A 69 5.07 -3.03 17.49
CA TYR A 69 5.57 -2.79 18.84
C TYR A 69 4.67 -3.42 19.90
N VAL A 70 3.35 -3.18 19.83
CA VAL A 70 2.37 -3.68 20.80
C VAL A 70 2.28 -5.21 20.74
N ARG A 71 2.25 -5.79 19.53
CA ARG A 71 2.24 -7.25 19.35
C ARG A 71 3.50 -7.91 19.90
N GLY A 72 4.67 -7.34 19.61
CA GLY A 72 5.93 -7.89 20.11
C GLY A 72 6.06 -7.77 21.63
N CYS A 73 5.55 -6.68 22.23
CA CYS A 73 5.49 -6.53 23.69
C CYS A 73 4.50 -7.52 24.33
N HIS A 74 3.31 -7.69 23.76
CA HIS A 74 2.33 -8.68 24.22
C HIS A 74 2.90 -10.11 24.15
N ALA A 75 3.51 -10.47 23.01
CA ALA A 75 4.12 -11.78 22.83
C ALA A 75 5.33 -12.01 23.76
N ALA A 76 6.10 -10.96 24.06
CA ALA A 76 7.20 -11.03 25.03
C ALA A 76 6.69 -11.24 26.46
N ALA A 77 5.66 -10.50 26.87
CA ALA A 77 5.04 -10.64 28.18
C ALA A 77 4.45 -12.05 28.36
N ALA A 78 3.74 -12.56 27.35
CA ALA A 78 3.19 -13.92 27.34
C ALA A 78 4.30 -14.99 27.39
N ALA A 79 5.39 -14.83 26.62
CA ALA A 79 6.53 -15.75 26.64
C ALA A 79 7.32 -15.73 27.96
N ALA A 80 7.28 -14.62 28.70
CA ALA A 80 7.90 -14.48 30.01
C ALA A 80 6.98 -14.91 31.17
N GLY A 81 5.75 -15.36 30.89
CA GLY A 81 4.78 -15.75 31.92
C GLY A 81 4.27 -14.59 32.77
N MET A 82 4.36 -13.35 32.27
CA MET A 82 3.89 -12.16 32.97
C MET A 82 2.37 -12.00 32.84
N VAL A 83 1.73 -11.37 33.83
CA VAL A 83 0.30 -11.06 33.77
C VAL A 83 0.08 -10.00 32.69
N VAL A 84 -0.58 -10.40 31.59
CA VAL A 84 -0.95 -9.52 30.49
C VAL A 84 -2.22 -8.75 30.87
N ASP A 85 -2.11 -7.43 31.02
CA ASP A 85 -3.25 -6.54 31.22
C ASP A 85 -3.91 -6.27 29.86
N GLU A 86 -4.99 -7.00 29.55
CA GLU A 86 -5.61 -7.05 28.23
C GLU A 86 -5.85 -5.68 27.58
N PRO A 87 -6.44 -4.66 28.26
CA PRO A 87 -6.63 -3.33 27.69
C PRO A 87 -5.32 -2.61 27.31
N ARG A 88 -4.24 -2.85 28.05
CA ARG A 88 -2.93 -2.21 27.89
C ARG A 88 -2.12 -2.86 26.77
N PHE A 89 -2.25 -4.16 26.57
CA PHE A 89 -1.55 -4.91 25.51
C PHE A 89 -2.39 -5.14 24.23
N THR A 90 -3.62 -4.65 24.18
CA THR A 90 -4.51 -4.78 23.02
C THR A 90 -4.16 -3.81 21.89
N VAL A 91 -3.92 -4.35 20.70
CA VAL A 91 -3.60 -3.60 19.46
C VAL A 91 -4.69 -2.58 19.09
N LEU A 92 -5.97 -2.94 19.24
CA LEU A 92 -7.10 -2.06 18.91
C LEU A 92 -7.13 -0.79 19.77
N THR A 93 -6.76 -0.89 21.06
CA THR A 93 -6.68 0.26 21.97
C THR A 93 -5.62 1.25 21.50
N TRP A 94 -4.45 0.74 21.13
CA TRP A 94 -3.34 1.54 20.62
C TRP A 94 -3.63 2.15 19.25
N GLN A 95 -4.29 1.42 18.36
CA GLN A 95 -4.76 1.95 17.06
C GLN A 95 -5.78 3.08 17.25
N LYS A 96 -6.75 2.95 18.17
CA LYS A 96 -7.71 4.02 18.47
C LYS A 96 -7.03 5.28 19.01
N ARG A 97 -6.12 5.12 19.97
CA ARG A 97 -5.33 6.24 20.53
C ARG A 97 -4.49 6.92 19.45
N TRP A 98 -3.88 6.13 18.57
CA TRP A 98 -3.12 6.66 17.44
C TRP A 98 -4.00 7.42 16.45
N LYS A 99 -5.19 6.90 16.09
CA LYS A 99 -6.16 7.58 15.22
C LYS A 99 -6.63 8.91 15.80
N GLN A 100 -6.90 8.96 17.10
CA GLN A 100 -7.27 10.21 17.80
C GLN A 100 -6.14 11.23 17.79
N LEU A 101 -4.89 10.78 17.94
CA LEU A 101 -3.70 11.62 17.83
C LEU A 101 -3.48 12.15 16.41
N LYS A 102 -3.63 11.30 15.37
CA LYS A 102 -3.54 11.73 13.94
C LYS A 102 -4.65 12.72 13.59
N ALA A 103 -5.87 12.51 14.08
CA ALA A 103 -7.00 13.42 13.80
C ALA A 103 -6.78 14.82 14.41
N SER A 104 -6.19 14.89 15.60
CA SER A 104 -5.88 16.15 16.30
C SER A 104 -4.66 16.89 15.71
N THR A 105 -3.77 16.19 14.99
CA THR A 105 -2.68 16.84 14.24
C THR A 105 -3.11 17.37 12.88
N VAL A 106 -4.06 16.70 12.20
CA VAL A 106 -4.58 17.09 10.87
C VAL A 106 -5.56 18.27 10.93
N THR A 107 -6.39 18.38 11.97
CA THR A 107 -7.32 19.52 12.12
C THR A 107 -6.60 20.87 12.28
N ALA A 108 -5.31 20.87 12.60
CA ALA A 108 -4.50 22.07 12.66
C ALA A 108 -4.05 22.60 11.28
N SER A 109 -4.21 21.85 10.18
CA SER A 109 -3.61 22.16 8.87
C SER A 109 -4.58 22.48 7.71
N ALA A 110 -5.91 22.35 7.89
CA ALA A 110 -6.87 22.29 6.77
C ALA A 110 -7.61 23.59 6.39
N GLY A 111 -7.06 24.78 6.65
CA GLY A 111 -7.76 26.06 6.41
C GLY A 111 -7.40 26.79 5.12
N GLU A 112 -7.61 26.23 3.91
CA GLU A 112 -7.55 26.99 2.63
C GLU A 112 -8.11 26.16 1.42
N THR A 113 -8.96 26.77 0.57
CA THR A 113 -9.93 26.12 -0.39
C THR A 113 -9.74 26.50 -1.87
N ALA A 114 -10.24 25.70 -2.86
CA ALA A 114 -10.98 26.17 -4.08
C ALA A 114 -11.48 25.06 -5.07
N GLN A 115 -12.54 25.39 -5.86
CA GLN A 115 -13.50 24.59 -6.69
C GLN A 115 -13.15 24.35 -8.21
N PRO A 116 -13.90 23.48 -8.97
CA PRO A 116 -13.52 22.94 -10.31
C PRO A 116 -14.46 23.26 -11.51
N THR A 117 -13.99 23.05 -12.76
CA THR A 117 -14.79 22.90 -14.01
C THR A 117 -14.09 22.02 -15.06
N GLY A 118 -14.81 21.07 -15.72
CA GLY A 118 -14.42 20.49 -17.04
C GLY A 118 -14.79 19.01 -17.30
N GLN A 119 -15.54 18.73 -18.37
CA GLN A 119 -16.07 17.43 -18.86
C GLN A 119 -15.00 16.49 -19.48
N ALA A 120 -15.24 15.17 -19.41
CA ALA A 120 -14.37 14.08 -19.90
C ALA A 120 -14.84 13.46 -21.24
N VAL A 121 -13.89 13.04 -22.08
CA VAL A 121 -14.08 12.30 -23.35
C VAL A 121 -13.25 11.00 -23.27
N TRP A 122 -13.82 9.87 -23.71
CA TRP A 122 -13.30 8.51 -23.53
C TRP A 122 -12.58 7.98 -24.79
N LEU A 123 -11.48 7.24 -24.63
CA LEU A 123 -10.79 6.48 -25.69
C LEU A 123 -10.36 5.10 -25.14
N PRO A 124 -10.66 3.97 -25.83
CA PRO A 124 -10.14 2.66 -25.48
C PRO A 124 -8.90 2.31 -26.30
N ASN A 125 -7.80 2.02 -25.61
CA ASN A 125 -6.85 0.93 -25.90
C ASN A 125 -5.50 1.25 -25.27
N LEU A 126 -4.95 0.30 -24.51
CA LEU A 126 -3.51 0.06 -24.35
C LEU A 126 -3.32 -1.35 -23.79
N THR A 127 -3.26 -2.32 -24.70
CA THR A 127 -2.70 -3.65 -24.50
C THR A 127 -1.18 -3.55 -24.56
N ASP A 128 -0.52 -3.29 -23.42
CA ASP A 128 0.86 -3.78 -23.14
C ASP A 128 1.28 -3.56 -21.68
N MET A 129 0.52 -4.08 -20.71
CA MET A 129 0.85 -3.93 -19.28
C MET A 129 0.59 -5.18 -18.44
N THR A 130 0.89 -6.36 -18.97
CA THR A 130 0.77 -7.66 -18.29
C THR A 130 1.54 -7.77 -16.97
N TYR A 131 2.41 -6.81 -16.63
CA TYR A 131 3.12 -6.73 -15.35
C TYR A 131 2.40 -5.89 -14.27
N LEU A 132 1.71 -4.81 -14.64
CA LEU A 132 0.76 -4.11 -13.75
C LEU A 132 -0.56 -4.89 -13.62
N LEU A 133 -0.89 -5.64 -14.67
CA LEU A 133 -1.95 -6.65 -14.74
C LEU A 133 -1.42 -8.07 -14.47
N MET A 134 -0.25 -8.23 -13.83
CA MET A 134 0.00 -9.52 -13.20
C MET A 134 -1.21 -9.71 -12.26
N PRO A 135 -2.04 -10.75 -12.44
CA PRO A 135 -2.74 -11.24 -11.28
C PRO A 135 -1.59 -11.51 -10.32
N THR A 136 -1.58 -10.93 -9.12
CA THR A 136 -0.83 -11.54 -8.03
C THR A 136 -1.04 -13.05 -8.17
N PRO A 137 -0.02 -13.84 -8.60
CA PRO A 137 -0.24 -15.23 -8.91
C PRO A 137 -0.59 -15.86 -7.58
N ASP A 138 -1.81 -16.37 -7.53
CA ASP A 138 -2.44 -16.90 -6.33
C ASP A 138 -2.76 -15.84 -5.27
N ARG A 139 -3.84 -15.08 -5.51
CA ARG A 139 -5.10 -15.21 -4.74
C ARG A 139 -5.98 -13.94 -4.91
N VAL A 140 -6.78 -13.88 -5.99
CA VAL A 140 -8.24 -13.74 -5.72
C VAL A 140 -8.72 -15.13 -5.33
N ALA A 141 -8.09 -15.72 -4.30
CA ALA A 141 -8.75 -16.80 -3.64
C ALA A 141 -9.78 -16.11 -2.78
N PHE A 142 -11.00 -16.59 -2.94
CA PHE A 142 -11.98 -16.77 -1.89
C PHE A 142 -11.40 -17.25 -0.52
N GLY A 143 -10.08 -17.49 -0.39
CA GLY A 143 -9.34 -17.88 0.82
C GLY A 143 -8.79 -16.73 1.67
N ASN A 144 -9.00 -15.46 1.33
CA ASN A 144 -8.63 -14.31 2.17
C ASN A 144 -9.85 -13.49 2.66
N ILE A 145 -11.03 -14.10 2.75
CA ILE A 145 -11.93 -13.77 3.87
C ILE A 145 -11.21 -14.29 5.12
N ILE A 146 -10.21 -13.55 5.59
CA ILE A 146 -9.61 -13.83 6.88
C ILE A 146 -10.66 -13.34 7.87
N PRO A 147 -11.31 -14.23 8.65
CA PRO A 147 -12.16 -13.77 9.74
C PRO A 147 -11.30 -12.86 10.60
N THR A 148 -11.64 -11.57 10.64
CA THR A 148 -10.98 -10.61 11.50
C THR A 148 -11.18 -11.13 12.93
N THR A 149 -10.06 -11.42 13.58
CA THR A 149 -10.05 -12.25 14.78
C THR A 149 -10.82 -11.63 15.94
N SER A 150 -11.54 -12.49 16.67
CA SER A 150 -11.97 -12.33 18.08
C SER A 150 -13.45 -12.03 18.36
N SER A 151 -14.35 -12.74 17.67
CA SER A 151 -15.55 -13.32 18.31
C SER A 151 -15.71 -14.78 17.90
N ALA A 152 -14.83 -15.58 18.53
CA ALA A 152 -14.93 -17.02 18.74
C ALA A 152 -14.86 -17.94 17.50
N MET A 153 -13.92 -18.88 17.60
CA MET A 153 -14.17 -20.28 17.24
C MET A 153 -15.39 -20.81 18.03
N VAL A 154 -16.58 -20.28 17.78
CA VAL A 154 -17.82 -21.04 17.95
C VAL A 154 -17.76 -22.09 16.85
N ALA A 155 -17.93 -23.36 17.20
CA ALA A 155 -18.04 -24.46 16.26
C ALA A 155 -18.80 -24.00 15.00
N ARG A 156 -18.17 -24.08 13.82
CA ARG A 156 -18.77 -23.67 12.54
C ARG A 156 -20.18 -24.26 12.45
N ARG A 157 -21.18 -23.44 12.72
CA ARG A 157 -22.59 -23.80 12.56
C ARG A 157 -22.84 -23.92 11.07
N SER A 158 -23.59 -24.94 10.64
CA SER A 158 -23.94 -25.05 9.22
C SER A 158 -24.70 -23.78 8.77
N PRO A 159 -24.66 -23.41 7.48
CA PRO A 159 -25.35 -22.22 6.98
C PRO A 159 -26.84 -22.18 7.38
N ASN A 160 -27.48 -23.35 7.40
CA ASN A 160 -28.88 -23.57 7.81
C ASN A 160 -29.14 -23.32 9.30
N GLN A 161 -28.10 -23.27 10.13
CA GLN A 161 -28.19 -22.84 11.53
C GLN A 161 -27.96 -21.34 11.69
N GLN A 162 -27.33 -20.68 10.72
CA GLN A 162 -27.07 -19.24 10.73
C GLN A 162 -28.24 -18.46 10.14
N VAL A 163 -28.90 -18.96 9.09
CA VAL A 163 -30.08 -18.36 8.47
C VAL A 163 -31.23 -19.37 8.50
N ALA A 164 -32.26 -19.07 9.30
CA ALA A 164 -33.46 -19.88 9.38
C ALA A 164 -34.65 -19.10 8.78
N LEU A 165 -35.51 -19.77 8.01
CA LEU A 165 -36.74 -19.16 7.50
C LEU A 165 -37.90 -19.43 8.46
N LEU A 166 -38.35 -18.42 9.20
CA LEU A 166 -39.56 -18.50 10.03
C LEU A 166 -40.70 -17.73 9.35
N GLY A 167 -41.68 -18.47 8.80
CA GLY A 167 -42.81 -17.88 8.08
C GLY A 167 -42.38 -17.09 6.82
N GLY A 168 -41.34 -17.56 6.12
CA GLY A 168 -40.80 -16.90 4.94
C GLY A 168 -39.90 -15.69 5.22
N ARG A 169 -39.67 -15.35 6.50
CA ARG A 169 -38.69 -14.32 6.90
C ARG A 169 -37.38 -14.95 7.34
N PRO A 170 -36.23 -14.43 6.87
CA PRO A 170 -34.94 -14.90 7.35
C PRO A 170 -34.72 -14.40 8.78
N VAL A 171 -34.32 -15.32 9.64
CA VAL A 171 -33.84 -15.08 10.99
C VAL A 171 -32.38 -15.44 10.99
N VAL A 172 -31.54 -14.43 11.17
CA VAL A 172 -30.08 -14.59 11.11
C VAL A 172 -29.52 -14.59 12.52
N THR A 173 -28.68 -15.57 12.84
CA THR A 173 -27.89 -15.56 14.08
C THR A 173 -26.55 -14.88 13.83
N GLY A 174 -26.38 -13.67 14.34
CA GLY A 174 -25.17 -12.87 14.14
C GLY A 174 -25.49 -11.39 13.92
N ARG A 175 -24.46 -10.56 13.74
CA ARG A 175 -24.64 -9.18 13.28
C ARG A 175 -24.47 -9.12 11.76
N LEU A 176 -25.20 -8.22 11.12
CA LEU A 176 -25.21 -8.02 9.66
C LEU A 176 -24.74 -6.61 9.27
N ASP A 177 -23.89 -6.01 10.10
CA ASP A 177 -23.29 -4.70 9.89
C ASP A 177 -21.87 -4.78 9.31
N ASP A 178 -21.17 -5.90 9.48
CA ASP A 178 -19.86 -6.11 8.84
C ASP A 178 -20.04 -6.64 7.41
N PRO A 179 -19.52 -5.94 6.38
CA PRO A 179 -19.61 -6.41 5.00
C PRO A 179 -18.88 -7.73 4.74
N ASN A 180 -17.79 -8.05 5.45
CA ASN A 180 -17.07 -9.33 5.31
C ASN A 180 -17.94 -10.50 5.79
N ASP A 181 -18.60 -10.34 6.94
CA ASP A 181 -19.46 -11.39 7.51
C ASP A 181 -20.64 -11.68 6.59
N VAL A 182 -21.25 -10.63 6.02
CA VAL A 182 -22.32 -10.77 5.03
C VAL A 182 -21.83 -11.46 3.75
N ALA A 183 -20.65 -11.07 3.25
CA ALA A 183 -20.05 -11.71 2.07
C ALA A 183 -19.77 -13.20 2.31
N LEU A 184 -19.20 -13.54 3.46
CA LEU A 184 -18.91 -14.92 3.84
C LEU A 184 -20.19 -15.75 3.95
N LEU A 185 -21.22 -15.21 4.60
CA LEU A 185 -22.51 -15.88 4.73
C LEU A 185 -23.14 -16.17 3.36
N LEU A 186 -23.11 -15.21 2.44
CA LEU A 186 -23.63 -15.38 1.08
C LEU A 186 -22.83 -16.43 0.28
N ILE A 187 -21.51 -16.46 0.43
CA ILE A 187 -20.65 -17.50 -0.17
C ILE A 187 -20.99 -18.89 0.39
N GLU A 188 -21.13 -19.01 1.71
CA GLU A 188 -21.46 -20.27 2.37
C GLU A 188 -22.84 -20.78 1.94
N LEU A 189 -23.86 -19.91 1.87
CA LEU A 189 -25.18 -20.26 1.36
C LEU A 189 -25.15 -20.64 -0.13
N SER A 190 -24.35 -19.95 -0.95
CA SER A 190 -24.17 -20.25 -2.37
C SER A 190 -23.55 -21.63 -2.57
N HIS A 191 -22.49 -21.96 -1.83
CA HIS A 191 -21.87 -23.29 -1.84
C HIS A 191 -22.84 -24.39 -1.36
N ALA A 192 -23.70 -24.09 -0.39
CA ALA A 192 -24.76 -24.98 0.07
C ALA A 192 -25.97 -25.05 -0.88
N ARG A 193 -26.01 -24.23 -1.94
CA ARG A 193 -27.13 -24.09 -2.89
C ARG A 193 -28.46 -23.69 -2.23
N GLU A 194 -28.39 -22.86 -1.20
CA GLU A 194 -29.54 -22.40 -0.41
C GLU A 194 -30.15 -21.13 -1.02
N GLU A 195 -30.59 -21.19 -2.29
CA GLU A 195 -31.06 -20.03 -3.07
C GLU A 195 -32.19 -19.26 -2.38
N THR A 196 -33.13 -19.98 -1.73
CA THR A 196 -34.25 -19.36 -1.00
C THR A 196 -33.79 -18.53 0.21
N GLN A 197 -32.72 -18.96 0.88
CA GLN A 197 -32.17 -18.24 2.02
C GLN A 197 -31.38 -17.01 1.55
N ILE A 198 -30.65 -17.12 0.44
CA ILE A 198 -29.97 -15.99 -0.21
C ILE A 198 -31.00 -14.93 -0.61
N GLU A 199 -32.05 -15.31 -1.33
CA GLU A 199 -33.10 -14.39 -1.78
C GLU A 199 -33.80 -13.72 -0.59
N ALA A 200 -34.12 -14.48 0.45
CA ALA A 200 -34.73 -13.95 1.67
C ALA A 200 -33.80 -12.96 2.37
N LEU A 201 -32.51 -13.29 2.50
CA LEU A 201 -31.50 -12.44 3.13
C LEU A 201 -31.32 -11.13 2.36
N LEU A 202 -31.25 -11.18 1.03
CA LEU A 202 -31.09 -10.01 0.16
C LEU A 202 -32.33 -9.10 0.12
N LYS A 203 -33.53 -9.60 0.49
CA LYS A 203 -34.74 -8.80 0.71
C LYS A 203 -34.71 -7.98 2.01
N LEU A 204 -33.78 -8.28 2.93
CA LEU A 204 -33.58 -7.43 4.09
C LEU A 204 -32.89 -6.12 3.67
N ASP A 205 -33.16 -5.05 4.42
CA ASP A 205 -32.46 -3.78 4.28
C ASP A 205 -31.05 -3.85 4.90
N LEU A 206 -30.21 -4.74 4.36
CA LEU A 206 -28.83 -4.95 4.80
C LEU A 206 -27.94 -3.81 4.33
N MET A 207 -28.15 -3.42 3.07
CA MET A 207 -27.28 -2.45 2.41
C MET A 207 -27.34 -1.09 3.07
N SER A 208 -28.37 -0.73 3.86
CA SER A 208 -28.38 0.51 4.65
C SER A 208 -27.59 0.42 5.97
N ARG A 209 -27.41 -0.79 6.50
CA ARG A 209 -26.85 -1.05 7.85
C ARG A 209 -25.35 -1.35 7.84
N ILE A 210 -24.85 -1.84 6.72
CA ILE A 210 -23.45 -2.23 6.55
C ILE A 210 -22.51 -1.05 6.79
N VAL A 211 -21.39 -1.26 7.46
CA VAL A 211 -20.35 -0.23 7.60
C VAL A 211 -19.50 -0.21 6.32
N VAL A 212 -19.22 0.99 5.79
CA VAL A 212 -18.51 1.19 4.50
C VAL A 212 -17.14 1.86 4.67
N ASP A 213 -16.54 1.74 5.85
CA ASP A 213 -15.26 2.35 6.21
C ASP A 213 -14.06 1.38 6.14
N GLU A 214 -14.28 0.16 5.65
CA GLU A 214 -13.25 -0.83 5.36
C GLU A 214 -13.32 -1.30 3.89
N SER A 215 -12.22 -1.15 3.15
CA SER A 215 -12.20 -1.42 1.70
C SER A 215 -12.47 -2.87 1.38
N TRP A 216 -11.74 -3.79 2.01
CA TRP A 216 -11.78 -5.22 1.68
C TRP A 216 -13.15 -5.85 1.90
N GLY A 217 -13.85 -5.46 2.97
CA GLY A 217 -15.20 -5.97 3.19
C GLY A 217 -16.18 -5.44 2.15
N VAL A 218 -16.13 -4.14 1.85
CA VAL A 218 -16.98 -3.54 0.82
C VAL A 218 -16.72 -4.14 -0.55
N THR A 219 -15.45 -4.32 -0.95
CA THR A 219 -15.09 -4.91 -2.25
C THR A 219 -15.44 -6.38 -2.34
N GLY A 220 -15.21 -7.14 -1.28
CA GLY A 220 -15.59 -8.56 -1.19
C GLY A 220 -17.10 -8.73 -1.32
N LEU A 221 -17.88 -7.96 -0.57
CA LEU A 221 -19.33 -8.04 -0.64
C LEU A 221 -19.90 -7.60 -1.99
N LEU A 222 -19.41 -6.49 -2.55
CA LEU A 222 -19.83 -6.05 -3.89
C LEU A 222 -19.53 -7.11 -4.95
N THR A 223 -18.38 -7.78 -4.87
CA THR A 223 -18.02 -8.87 -5.78
C THR A 223 -19.00 -10.03 -5.65
N VAL A 224 -19.27 -10.49 -4.42
CA VAL A 224 -20.23 -11.58 -4.16
C VAL A 224 -21.65 -11.22 -4.63
N LEU A 225 -22.10 -9.99 -4.40
CA LEU A 225 -23.41 -9.54 -4.88
C LEU A 225 -23.48 -9.52 -6.41
N THR A 226 -22.40 -9.10 -7.08
CA THR A 226 -22.31 -9.10 -8.54
C THR A 226 -22.31 -10.53 -9.10
N ASP A 227 -21.54 -11.44 -8.49
CA ASP A 227 -21.47 -12.85 -8.89
C ASP A 227 -22.81 -13.59 -8.70
N LEU A 228 -23.62 -13.17 -7.71
CA LEU A 228 -24.96 -13.67 -7.46
C LEU A 228 -26.04 -13.00 -8.32
N GLY A 229 -25.70 -11.99 -9.14
CA GLY A 229 -26.67 -11.21 -9.91
C GLY A 229 -27.60 -10.33 -9.06
N ALA A 230 -27.19 -10.00 -7.83
CA ALA A 230 -27.94 -9.16 -6.90
C ALA A 230 -27.75 -7.67 -7.21
N ASP A 231 -28.13 -7.25 -8.42
CA ASP A 231 -27.80 -5.94 -9.00
C ASP A 231 -28.34 -4.75 -8.18
N GLU A 232 -29.53 -4.88 -7.59
CA GLU A 232 -30.13 -3.83 -6.74
C GLU A 232 -29.30 -3.61 -5.47
N GLN A 233 -28.90 -4.69 -4.80
CA GLN A 233 -28.10 -4.65 -3.58
C GLN A 233 -26.67 -4.18 -3.88
N ALA A 234 -26.08 -4.67 -4.97
CA ALA A 234 -24.78 -4.21 -5.44
C ALA A 234 -24.81 -2.70 -5.72
N THR A 235 -25.84 -2.20 -6.41
CA THR A 235 -26.03 -0.77 -6.68
C THR A 235 -26.22 0.04 -5.40
N ALA A 236 -27.00 -0.47 -4.43
CA ALA A 236 -27.22 0.21 -3.16
C ALA A 236 -25.93 0.32 -2.32
N LEU A 237 -25.16 -0.76 -2.23
CA LEU A 237 -23.87 -0.77 -1.55
C LEU A 237 -22.84 0.12 -2.26
N ALA A 238 -22.78 0.06 -3.59
CA ALA A 238 -21.93 0.90 -4.42
C ALA A 238 -22.19 2.40 -4.19
N ARG A 239 -23.47 2.79 -4.13
CA ARG A 239 -23.87 4.16 -3.82
C ARG A 239 -23.38 4.61 -2.45
N ARG A 240 -23.49 3.74 -1.44
CA ARG A 240 -23.01 4.05 -0.09
C ARG A 240 -21.49 4.09 -0.02
N ALA A 241 -20.80 3.18 -0.70
CA ALA A 241 -19.34 3.18 -0.79
C ALA A 241 -18.84 4.49 -1.39
N ALA A 242 -19.38 4.92 -2.54
CA ALA A 242 -18.97 6.16 -3.19
C ALA A 242 -19.02 7.41 -2.28
N VAL A 243 -20.02 7.48 -1.39
CA VAL A 243 -20.18 8.59 -0.44
C VAL A 243 -19.41 8.38 0.86
N GLY A 244 -19.30 7.14 1.34
CA GLY A 244 -18.76 6.79 2.65
C GLY A 244 -17.27 6.44 2.67
N THR A 245 -16.67 6.09 1.53
CA THR A 245 -15.25 5.71 1.44
C THR A 245 -14.34 6.84 1.92
N PRO A 246 -13.43 6.62 2.87
CA PRO A 246 -12.38 7.58 3.20
C PRO A 246 -11.45 7.82 1.99
N VAL A 247 -11.52 9.02 1.40
CA VAL A 247 -10.72 9.39 0.22
C VAL A 247 -9.24 9.68 0.52
N THR A 248 -8.86 9.65 1.80
CA THR A 248 -7.46 9.84 2.23
C THR A 248 -6.61 8.58 2.03
N ASN A 249 -7.24 7.40 1.97
CA ASN A 249 -6.54 6.13 1.79
C ASN A 249 -6.58 5.68 0.32
N LEU A 250 -5.43 5.73 -0.33
CA LEU A 250 -5.24 5.42 -1.74
C LEU A 250 -5.59 3.97 -2.08
N TYR A 251 -5.28 3.02 -1.21
CA TYR A 251 -5.65 1.61 -1.36
C TYR A 251 -7.17 1.44 -1.42
N PHE A 252 -7.87 2.14 -0.52
CA PHE A 252 -9.33 2.07 -0.47
C PHE A 252 -9.93 2.63 -1.76
N VAL A 253 -9.49 3.83 -2.16
CA VAL A 253 -10.00 4.48 -3.38
C VAL A 253 -9.78 3.58 -4.60
N HIS A 254 -8.58 3.03 -4.78
CA HIS A 254 -8.29 2.07 -5.85
C HIS A 254 -9.24 0.86 -5.83
N ASP A 255 -9.35 0.18 -4.70
CA ASP A 255 -10.12 -1.05 -4.56
C ASP A 255 -11.62 -0.81 -4.85
N VAL A 256 -12.19 0.28 -4.34
CA VAL A 256 -13.58 0.65 -4.61
C VAL A 256 -13.77 1.01 -6.08
N LEU A 257 -12.86 1.78 -6.69
CA LEU A 257 -12.95 2.10 -8.11
C LEU A 257 -12.92 0.83 -8.98
N VAL A 258 -12.07 -0.15 -8.66
CA VAL A 258 -12.01 -1.42 -9.41
C VAL A 258 -13.34 -2.15 -9.35
N VAL A 259 -13.95 -2.24 -8.16
CA VAL A 259 -15.21 -2.98 -8.02
C VAL A 259 -16.40 -2.20 -8.60
N LEU A 260 -16.46 -0.89 -8.43
CA LEU A 260 -17.46 -0.05 -9.09
C LEU A 260 -17.37 -0.17 -10.61
N GLN A 261 -16.16 -0.23 -11.17
CA GLN A 261 -15.96 -0.43 -12.61
C GLN A 261 -16.48 -1.80 -13.06
N LYS A 262 -16.15 -2.87 -12.34
CA LYS A 262 -16.66 -4.22 -12.63
C LYS A 262 -18.18 -4.30 -12.58
N ALA A 263 -18.79 -3.57 -11.65
CA ALA A 263 -20.25 -3.48 -11.50
C ALA A 263 -20.92 -2.50 -12.49
N GLY A 264 -20.19 -1.84 -13.39
CA GLY A 264 -20.74 -0.84 -14.31
C GLY A 264 -21.28 0.42 -13.62
N ALA A 265 -20.87 0.68 -12.38
CA ALA A 265 -21.38 1.74 -11.51
C ALA A 265 -20.74 3.12 -11.82
N HIS A 266 -20.87 3.59 -13.06
CA HIS A 266 -20.20 4.80 -13.56
C HIS A 266 -20.59 6.08 -12.80
N ASP A 267 -21.86 6.23 -12.43
CA ASP A 267 -22.32 7.38 -11.64
C ASP A 267 -21.67 7.41 -10.25
N GLN A 268 -21.49 6.24 -9.64
CA GLN A 268 -20.87 6.09 -8.33
C GLN A 268 -19.37 6.39 -8.40
N ILE A 269 -18.70 6.02 -9.49
CA ILE A 269 -17.32 6.44 -9.77
C ILE A 269 -17.24 7.97 -9.82
N ALA A 270 -18.13 8.62 -10.57
CA ALA A 270 -18.16 10.08 -10.65
C ALA A 270 -18.37 10.74 -9.28
N VAL A 271 -19.30 10.21 -8.46
CA VAL A 271 -19.54 10.69 -7.09
C VAL A 271 -18.30 10.55 -6.20
N LEU A 272 -17.60 9.41 -6.26
CA LEU A 272 -16.38 9.20 -5.50
C LEU A 272 -15.28 10.19 -5.91
N LEU A 273 -15.10 10.40 -7.21
CA LEU A 273 -14.05 11.26 -7.74
C LEU A 273 -14.34 12.76 -7.56
N LEU A 274 -15.61 13.16 -7.46
CA LEU A 274 -16.00 14.52 -7.05
C LEU A 274 -15.52 14.90 -5.64
N ARG A 275 -15.28 13.90 -4.78
CA ARG A 275 -14.73 14.09 -3.43
C ARG A 275 -13.22 14.29 -3.40
N ASP A 276 -12.61 14.37 -4.58
CA ASP A 276 -11.21 14.71 -4.81
C ASP A 276 -10.18 13.81 -4.12
N PRO A 277 -10.22 12.48 -4.33
CA PRO A 277 -9.22 11.59 -3.75
C PRO A 277 -7.80 11.92 -4.19
N ALA A 278 -7.58 12.32 -5.46
CA ALA A 278 -6.26 12.73 -5.94
C ALA A 278 -5.69 13.92 -5.17
N GLY A 279 -6.52 14.81 -4.60
CA GLY A 279 -6.08 15.94 -3.79
C GLY A 279 -5.88 15.61 -2.31
N ASN A 280 -6.56 14.59 -1.79
CA ASN A 280 -6.65 14.33 -0.34
C ASN A 280 -5.93 13.07 0.13
N THR A 281 -5.42 12.26 -0.79
CA THR A 281 -4.79 10.98 -0.44
C THR A 281 -3.33 11.11 0.01
N ASP A 282 -2.93 10.28 0.98
CA ASP A 282 -1.55 10.12 1.45
C ASP A 282 -0.69 9.44 0.35
N LEU A 283 0.47 9.99 0.02
CA LEU A 283 1.35 9.51 -1.08
C LEU A 283 2.52 8.68 -0.55
N ASP A 284 2.22 7.77 0.38
CA ASP A 284 3.25 7.02 1.11
C ASP A 284 3.67 5.72 0.39
N ASP A 285 2.96 5.36 -0.68
CA ASP A 285 3.19 4.13 -1.44
C ASP A 285 3.11 4.38 -2.94
N GLY A 286 4.28 4.43 -3.58
CA GLY A 286 4.37 4.66 -5.02
C GLY A 286 3.71 3.58 -5.87
N PHE A 287 3.62 2.33 -5.41
CA PHE A 287 2.95 1.27 -6.19
C PHE A 287 1.44 1.51 -6.27
N VAL A 288 0.82 1.91 -5.17
CA VAL A 288 -0.62 2.26 -5.17
C VAL A 288 -0.87 3.56 -5.92
N VAL A 289 0.04 4.53 -5.80
CA VAL A 289 -0.01 5.76 -6.60
C VAL A 289 0.01 5.44 -8.09
N ALA A 290 0.91 4.56 -8.53
CA ALA A 290 0.99 4.12 -9.93
C ALA A 290 -0.31 3.45 -10.39
N LYS A 291 -0.88 2.55 -9.57
CA LYS A 291 -2.16 1.90 -9.86
C LYS A 291 -3.31 2.90 -9.99
N LEU A 292 -3.45 3.84 -9.05
CA LEU A 292 -4.51 4.84 -9.11
C LEU A 292 -4.31 5.79 -10.28
N LEU A 293 -3.08 6.24 -10.56
CA LEU A 293 -2.75 7.07 -11.72
C LEU A 293 -3.22 6.42 -13.02
N LYS A 294 -2.85 5.15 -13.23
CA LYS A 294 -3.26 4.40 -14.40
C LYS A 294 -4.78 4.23 -14.46
N GLN A 295 -5.40 3.87 -13.34
CA GLN A 295 -6.83 3.65 -13.28
C GLN A 295 -7.62 4.92 -13.61
N LEU A 296 -7.23 6.07 -13.06
CA LEU A 296 -7.85 7.35 -13.36
C LEU A 296 -7.68 7.74 -14.83
N TRP A 297 -6.50 7.46 -15.41
CA TRP A 297 -6.24 7.66 -16.84
C TRP A 297 -7.13 6.79 -17.71
N ASP A 298 -7.19 5.49 -17.45
CA ASP A 298 -7.98 4.52 -18.24
C ASP A 298 -9.49 4.80 -18.15
N LEU A 299 -9.94 5.33 -17.02
CA LEU A 299 -11.30 5.78 -16.82
C LEU A 299 -11.59 7.17 -17.45
N GLY A 300 -10.58 7.87 -17.95
CA GLY A 300 -10.71 9.19 -18.59
C GLY A 300 -10.88 10.36 -17.62
N PHE A 301 -10.59 10.19 -16.32
CA PHE A 301 -10.70 11.24 -15.31
C PHE A 301 -9.49 12.17 -15.28
N GLN A 302 -9.27 12.86 -16.40
CA GLN A 302 -8.09 13.69 -16.68
C GLN A 302 -7.74 14.69 -15.56
N GLN A 303 -8.74 15.33 -14.94
CA GLN A 303 -8.51 16.27 -13.83
C GLN A 303 -7.95 15.60 -12.57
N GLN A 304 -8.48 14.42 -12.22
CA GLN A 304 -7.98 13.63 -11.10
C GLN A 304 -6.58 13.08 -11.42
N THR A 305 -6.40 12.54 -12.63
CA THR A 305 -5.10 12.03 -13.10
C THR A 305 -4.04 13.11 -13.01
N MET A 306 -4.27 14.28 -13.62
CA MET A 306 -3.29 15.37 -13.66
C MET A 306 -2.99 15.93 -12.26
N LYS A 307 -4.00 15.99 -11.38
CA LYS A 307 -3.78 16.39 -9.99
C LYS A 307 -2.90 15.40 -9.24
N LEU A 308 -3.22 14.10 -9.32
CA LEU A 308 -2.43 13.06 -8.66
C LEU A 308 -1.00 13.05 -9.22
N LEU A 309 -0.85 13.25 -10.52
CA LEU A 309 0.43 13.23 -11.22
C LEU A 309 1.36 14.35 -10.77
N ARG A 310 0.85 15.59 -10.68
CA ARG A 310 1.62 16.73 -10.13
C ARG A 310 2.06 16.51 -8.69
N ARG A 311 1.15 15.98 -7.86
CA ARG A 311 1.50 15.65 -6.48
C ARG A 311 2.48 14.49 -6.43
N ALA A 312 2.37 13.53 -7.35
CA ALA A 312 3.23 12.36 -7.39
C ALA A 312 4.69 12.72 -7.71
N ALA A 313 4.89 13.62 -8.68
CA ALA A 313 6.22 14.10 -9.06
C ALA A 313 6.98 14.75 -7.89
N THR A 314 6.28 15.46 -7.00
CA THR A 314 6.90 16.30 -5.96
C THR A 314 6.77 15.77 -4.53
N GLY A 315 5.78 14.92 -4.25
CA GLY A 315 5.30 14.69 -2.89
C GLY A 315 5.13 13.23 -2.47
N VAL A 316 5.50 12.26 -3.32
CA VAL A 316 5.50 10.84 -2.90
C VAL A 316 6.73 10.57 -2.03
N ASP A 317 6.49 9.93 -0.89
CA ASP A 317 7.49 9.32 -0.03
C ASP A 317 7.69 7.89 -0.51
N PHE A 318 8.92 7.53 -0.85
CA PHE A 318 9.25 6.20 -1.35
C PHE A 318 10.30 5.53 -0.45
N SER A 319 10.28 5.82 0.85
CA SER A 319 11.16 5.21 1.85
C SER A 319 11.09 3.67 1.92
N GLU A 320 10.14 3.02 1.22
CA GLU A 320 10.04 1.56 1.05
C GLU A 320 10.41 1.08 -0.39
N GLY A 321 11.08 1.92 -1.20
CA GLY A 321 11.97 1.56 -2.31
C GLY A 321 11.36 1.19 -3.67
N GLU A 322 10.24 0.49 -3.73
CA GLU A 322 9.82 -0.11 -5.01
C GLU A 322 8.84 0.75 -5.84
N GLY A 323 8.28 1.80 -5.26
CA GLY A 323 7.19 2.56 -5.88
C GLY A 323 7.59 3.51 -7.03
N VAL A 324 8.81 4.06 -7.03
CA VAL A 324 9.20 5.15 -7.96
C VAL A 324 9.20 4.66 -9.40
N ALA A 325 9.82 3.50 -9.64
CA ALA A 325 9.93 2.92 -10.97
C ALA A 325 8.56 2.66 -11.59
N HIS A 326 7.58 2.22 -10.79
CA HIS A 326 6.20 2.04 -11.24
C HIS A 326 5.50 3.36 -11.57
N VAL A 327 5.67 4.40 -10.75
CA VAL A 327 5.07 5.72 -11.02
C VAL A 327 5.67 6.34 -12.27
N VAL A 328 7.00 6.32 -12.41
CA VAL A 328 7.71 6.83 -13.60
C VAL A 328 7.27 6.08 -14.85
N ARG A 329 7.18 4.74 -14.79
CA ARG A 329 6.67 3.93 -15.89
C ARG A 329 5.26 4.34 -16.29
N VAL A 330 4.33 4.45 -15.34
CA VAL A 330 2.96 4.88 -15.63
C VAL A 330 2.94 6.28 -16.23
N MET A 331 3.77 7.22 -15.74
CA MET A 331 3.88 8.56 -16.31
C MET A 331 4.32 8.51 -17.79
N LEU A 332 5.31 7.69 -18.13
CA LEU A 332 5.75 7.49 -19.51
C LEU A 332 4.66 6.84 -20.36
N ASP A 333 3.97 5.81 -19.85
CA ASP A 333 2.90 5.11 -20.57
C ASP A 333 1.72 6.03 -20.93
N ILE A 334 1.47 7.07 -20.13
CA ILE A 334 0.43 8.08 -20.40
C ILE A 334 0.99 9.36 -21.06
N GLY A 335 2.24 9.33 -21.52
CA GLY A 335 2.90 10.40 -22.28
C GLY A 335 3.21 11.66 -21.46
N GLN A 336 3.50 11.49 -20.17
CA GLN A 336 3.81 12.56 -19.22
C GLN A 336 5.30 12.58 -18.88
N ASP A 337 6.12 12.66 -19.92
CA ASP A 337 7.58 12.50 -19.88
C ASP A 337 8.28 13.56 -19.03
N GLU A 338 7.75 14.78 -19.00
CA GLU A 338 8.28 15.87 -18.17
C GLU A 338 8.21 15.52 -16.68
N TYR A 339 7.07 15.01 -16.23
CA TYR A 339 6.88 14.60 -14.84
C TYR A 339 7.62 13.31 -14.50
N ALA A 340 7.72 12.37 -15.46
CA ALA A 340 8.56 11.18 -15.33
C ALA A 340 10.03 11.57 -15.10
N THR A 341 10.52 12.56 -15.86
CA THR A 341 11.89 13.08 -15.77
C THR A 341 12.12 13.84 -14.45
N GLU A 342 11.15 14.65 -14.03
CA GLU A 342 11.20 15.35 -12.74
C GLU A 342 11.28 14.35 -11.58
N LEU A 343 10.42 13.33 -11.58
CA LEU A 343 10.37 12.31 -10.53
C LEU A 343 11.63 11.43 -10.50
N ALA A 344 12.06 10.91 -11.66
CA ALA A 344 13.30 10.15 -11.78
C ALA A 344 14.53 10.99 -11.39
N GLY A 345 14.39 12.32 -11.48
CA GLY A 345 15.44 13.27 -11.18
C GLY A 345 15.60 13.62 -9.70
N ARG A 346 14.80 13.06 -8.81
CA ARG A 346 14.83 13.38 -7.37
C ARG A 346 15.96 12.68 -6.63
N SER A 347 16.69 13.43 -5.81
CA SER A 347 17.92 12.94 -5.15
C SER A 347 17.66 11.91 -4.06
N ASP A 348 16.49 11.96 -3.40
CA ASP A 348 16.10 11.05 -2.32
C ASP A 348 15.94 9.59 -2.78
N PHE A 349 15.66 9.34 -4.06
CA PHE A 349 15.60 7.98 -4.64
C PHE A 349 16.95 7.45 -5.08
N LEU A 350 17.94 8.33 -5.19
CA LEU A 350 19.27 7.96 -5.67
C LEU A 350 20.20 7.49 -4.54
N GLU A 351 19.69 7.43 -3.30
CA GLU A 351 20.44 6.99 -2.13
C GLU A 351 20.53 5.45 -2.05
N HIS A 352 19.47 4.75 -2.46
CA HIS A 352 19.39 3.29 -2.38
C HIS A 352 19.73 2.61 -3.72
N PRO A 353 20.68 1.67 -3.75
CA PRO A 353 21.14 1.05 -4.99
C PRO A 353 20.09 0.18 -5.69
N ASP A 354 19.20 -0.47 -4.94
CA ASP A 354 18.15 -1.30 -5.51
C ASP A 354 17.09 -0.44 -6.22
N ASP A 355 16.77 0.74 -5.68
CA ASP A 355 15.81 1.68 -6.26
C ASP A 355 16.32 2.22 -7.61
N VAL A 356 17.60 2.59 -7.67
CA VAL A 356 18.26 3.01 -8.92
C VAL A 356 18.30 1.87 -9.92
N ALA A 357 18.61 0.65 -9.48
CA ALA A 357 18.65 -0.52 -10.35
C ALA A 357 17.27 -0.83 -10.96
N ASN A 358 16.22 -0.78 -10.15
CA ASN A 358 14.83 -1.00 -10.56
C ASN A 358 14.31 0.09 -11.49
N LEU A 359 14.67 1.36 -11.25
CA LEU A 359 14.35 2.48 -12.12
C LEU A 359 15.04 2.33 -13.48
N LEU A 360 16.35 2.06 -13.51
CA LEU A 360 17.09 1.81 -14.75
C LEU A 360 16.50 0.66 -15.55
N TRP A 361 16.16 -0.45 -14.88
CA TRP A 361 15.49 -1.57 -15.52
C TRP A 361 14.15 -1.16 -16.12
N SER A 362 13.29 -0.50 -15.34
CA SER A 362 11.95 -0.09 -15.78
C SER A 362 11.99 0.90 -16.95
N LEU A 363 12.91 1.87 -16.93
CA LEU A 363 13.11 2.83 -18.02
C LEU A 363 13.57 2.13 -19.30
N ARG A 364 14.50 1.17 -19.19
CA ARG A 364 14.97 0.39 -20.35
C ARG A 364 13.87 -0.48 -20.94
N GLU A 365 13.04 -1.11 -20.10
CA GLU A 365 11.91 -1.94 -20.56
C GLU A 365 10.89 -1.16 -21.39
N VAL A 366 10.70 0.13 -21.11
CA VAL A 366 9.81 1.01 -21.89
C VAL A 366 10.52 1.83 -22.96
N GLY A 367 11.83 1.60 -23.18
CA GLY A 367 12.60 2.31 -24.20
C GLY A 367 12.83 3.80 -23.91
N ALA A 368 12.80 4.21 -22.64
CA ALA A 368 12.98 5.59 -22.21
C ALA A 368 14.47 6.00 -22.19
N GLU A 369 15.10 6.00 -23.37
CA GLU A 369 16.55 6.23 -23.53
C GLU A 369 17.02 7.59 -22.97
N GLN A 370 16.24 8.65 -23.16
CA GLN A 370 16.58 9.99 -22.65
C GLN A 370 16.63 10.03 -21.12
N GLN A 371 15.70 9.34 -20.46
CA GLN A 371 15.65 9.25 -19.01
C GLN A 371 16.77 8.37 -18.46
N VAL A 372 17.14 7.30 -19.18
CA VAL A 372 18.32 6.48 -18.85
C VAL A 372 19.59 7.33 -18.95
N GLU A 373 19.80 8.06 -20.05
CA GLU A 373 20.96 8.94 -20.24
C GLU A 373 21.04 10.00 -19.14
N ALA A 374 19.94 10.70 -18.87
CA ALA A 374 19.87 11.73 -17.82
C ALA A 374 20.15 11.18 -16.41
N LEU A 375 19.79 9.92 -16.13
CA LEU A 375 20.09 9.26 -14.86
C LEU A 375 21.57 8.86 -14.78
N LEU A 376 22.14 8.35 -15.87
CA LEU A 376 23.55 7.97 -15.96
C LEU A 376 24.47 9.18 -15.87
N ASP A 377 24.12 10.33 -16.45
CA ASP A 377 24.92 11.57 -16.39
C ASP A 377 25.23 12.06 -14.96
N ARG A 378 24.46 11.58 -13.97
CA ARG A 378 24.65 11.92 -12.55
C ARG A 378 25.83 11.21 -11.90
N ASN A 379 26.44 10.24 -12.58
CA ASN A 379 27.58 9.47 -12.09
C ASN A 379 27.35 8.86 -10.69
N LEU A 380 26.20 8.21 -10.53
CA LEU A 380 25.75 7.64 -9.25
C LEU A 380 26.73 6.57 -8.72
N ALA A 381 27.49 5.92 -9.61
CA ALA A 381 28.54 4.99 -9.25
C ALA A 381 29.62 5.57 -8.33
N ALA A 382 29.80 6.90 -8.29
CA ALA A 382 30.75 7.57 -7.40
C ALA A 382 30.16 7.91 -6.02
N THR A 383 28.85 8.16 -5.95
CA THR A 383 28.19 8.74 -4.77
C THR A 383 27.39 7.74 -3.96
N ILE A 384 26.89 6.67 -4.60
CA ILE A 384 25.93 5.76 -3.95
C ILE A 384 26.54 5.02 -2.76
N SER A 385 25.71 4.78 -1.75
CA SER A 385 26.08 4.10 -0.51
C SER A 385 26.43 2.64 -0.77
N LEU A 386 27.52 2.19 -0.15
CA LEU A 386 27.94 0.79 -0.17
C LEU A 386 27.48 0.04 1.08
N GLU A 387 26.59 0.60 1.91
CA GLU A 387 26.02 -0.16 3.04
C GLU A 387 25.16 -1.33 2.56
N HIS A 388 24.42 -1.14 1.47
CA HIS A 388 23.55 -2.15 0.87
C HIS A 388 24.25 -2.96 -0.22
N ASN A 389 23.59 -4.02 -0.69
CA ASN A 389 24.09 -4.78 -1.83
C ASN A 389 24.02 -3.91 -3.09
N VAL A 390 25.02 -3.99 -3.96
CA VAL A 390 25.08 -3.19 -5.20
C VAL A 390 25.20 -4.06 -6.46
N SER A 391 25.11 -5.39 -6.34
CA SER A 391 25.21 -6.30 -7.48
C SER A 391 24.18 -6.00 -8.57
N GLU A 392 22.92 -5.75 -8.19
CA GLU A 392 21.86 -5.44 -9.15
C GLU A 392 22.11 -4.10 -9.85
N LEU A 393 22.61 -3.10 -9.14
CA LEU A 393 22.97 -1.82 -9.75
C LEU A 393 24.16 -1.94 -10.70
N VAL A 394 25.19 -2.72 -10.34
CA VAL A 394 26.32 -3.03 -11.23
C VAL A 394 25.83 -3.70 -12.52
N ARG A 395 24.89 -4.66 -12.40
CA ARG A 395 24.24 -5.30 -13.54
C ARG A 395 23.44 -4.30 -14.37
N SER A 396 22.61 -3.48 -13.74
CA SER A 396 21.80 -2.48 -14.44
C SER A 396 22.65 -1.46 -15.19
N PHE A 397 23.77 -0.99 -14.62
CA PHE A 397 24.71 -0.13 -15.35
C PHE A 397 25.33 -0.84 -16.55
N TRP A 398 25.75 -2.10 -16.38
CA TRP A 398 26.31 -2.88 -17.47
C TRP A 398 25.32 -3.06 -18.62
N GLU A 399 24.09 -3.48 -18.32
CA GLU A 399 23.03 -3.68 -19.32
C GLU A 399 22.54 -2.36 -19.96
N ALA A 400 22.70 -1.23 -19.27
CA ALA A 400 22.46 0.10 -19.82
C ALA A 400 23.62 0.63 -20.68
N GLY A 401 24.71 -0.12 -20.83
CA GLY A 401 25.91 0.30 -21.57
C GLY A 401 26.83 1.25 -20.78
N ALA A 402 26.52 1.56 -19.52
CA ALA A 402 27.32 2.39 -18.63
C ALA A 402 28.49 1.59 -18.01
N VAL A 403 29.33 0.99 -18.86
CA VAL A 403 30.43 0.09 -18.48
C VAL A 403 31.37 0.73 -17.46
N GLN A 404 31.72 2.01 -17.65
CA GLN A 404 32.60 2.74 -16.74
C GLN A 404 32.01 2.90 -15.34
N GLN A 405 30.70 3.10 -15.24
CA GLN A 405 30.01 3.22 -13.96
C GLN A 405 29.88 1.87 -13.26
N ALA A 406 29.61 0.80 -14.02
CA ALA A 406 29.60 -0.56 -13.49
C ALA A 406 30.97 -0.94 -12.90
N ALA A 407 32.06 -0.67 -13.62
CA ALA A 407 33.43 -0.90 -13.16
C ALA A 407 33.78 -0.06 -11.93
N THR A 408 33.48 1.25 -11.96
CA THR A 408 33.72 2.17 -10.84
C THR A 408 33.02 1.69 -9.57
N LEU A 409 31.75 1.29 -9.66
CA LEU A 409 30.98 0.83 -8.50
C LEU A 409 31.50 -0.53 -7.98
N ALA A 410 31.85 -1.45 -8.87
CA ALA A 410 32.45 -2.74 -8.50
C ALA A 410 33.79 -2.56 -7.78
N ASN A 411 34.68 -1.70 -8.30
CA ASN A 411 35.99 -1.41 -7.69
C ASN A 411 35.84 -0.74 -6.33
N ARG A 412 34.92 0.24 -6.21
CA ARG A 412 34.59 0.85 -4.91
C ARG A 412 34.07 -0.17 -3.90
N ALA A 413 33.26 -1.13 -4.32
CA ALA A 413 32.74 -2.19 -3.46
C ALA A 413 33.85 -3.14 -3.00
N VAL A 414 34.76 -3.54 -3.88
CA VAL A 414 35.96 -4.35 -3.53
C VAL A 414 36.85 -3.60 -2.55
N ALA A 415 37.13 -2.32 -2.79
CA ALA A 415 37.91 -1.49 -1.86
C ALA A 415 37.27 -1.36 -0.47
N ASN A 416 35.95 -1.56 -0.36
CA ASN A 416 35.20 -1.62 0.90
C ASN A 416 35.04 -3.05 1.48
N GLY A 417 35.81 -4.02 0.99
CA GLY A 417 35.83 -5.39 1.51
C GLY A 417 34.68 -6.27 1.00
N LYS A 418 33.99 -5.88 -0.09
CA LYS A 418 32.93 -6.67 -0.72
C LYS A 418 33.44 -7.43 -1.95
N ASP A 419 34.49 -8.26 -1.79
CA ASP A 419 35.18 -8.98 -2.87
C ASP A 419 34.26 -9.82 -3.78
N ARG A 420 33.15 -10.32 -3.24
CA ARG A 420 32.12 -11.06 -4.00
C ARG A 420 31.53 -10.27 -5.17
N ILE A 421 31.48 -8.94 -5.05
CA ILE A 421 30.95 -8.06 -6.10
C ILE A 421 31.95 -7.97 -7.26
N GLY A 422 33.27 -7.95 -6.98
CA GLY A 422 34.30 -8.02 -8.03
C GLY A 422 34.21 -9.32 -8.82
N ALA A 423 34.13 -10.46 -8.12
CA ALA A 423 33.95 -11.77 -8.75
C ALA A 423 32.64 -11.87 -9.56
N TYR A 424 31.56 -11.25 -9.07
CA TYR A 424 30.30 -11.14 -9.80
C TYR A 424 30.46 -10.32 -11.09
N PHE A 425 31.14 -9.17 -11.02
CA PHE A 425 31.37 -8.31 -12.18
C PHE A 425 32.25 -9.00 -13.23
N GLU A 426 33.32 -9.69 -12.82
CA GLU A 426 34.14 -10.49 -13.74
C GLU A 426 33.33 -11.57 -14.47
N LYS A 427 32.40 -12.22 -13.76
CA LYS A 427 31.50 -13.20 -14.35
C LYS A 427 30.53 -12.53 -15.33
N LEU A 428 29.95 -11.40 -14.95
CA LEU A 428 29.01 -10.63 -15.79
C LEU A 428 29.65 -10.22 -17.13
N MET A 429 30.91 -9.77 -17.10
CA MET A 429 31.68 -9.42 -18.31
C MET A 429 31.89 -10.61 -19.25
N LYS A 430 32.10 -11.81 -18.70
CA LYS A 430 32.30 -13.05 -19.48
C LYS A 430 30.98 -13.56 -20.09
N ASP A 431 29.90 -13.48 -19.32
CA ASP A 431 28.60 -14.07 -19.68
C ASP A 431 27.78 -13.18 -20.62
N THR A 432 27.98 -11.85 -20.55
CA THR A 432 27.18 -10.86 -21.30
C THR A 432 28.09 -9.81 -21.93
N PRO A 433 28.74 -10.11 -23.06
CA PRO A 433 29.55 -9.12 -23.78
C PRO A 433 28.62 -8.05 -24.38
N VAL A 434 28.51 -6.92 -23.70
CA VAL A 434 27.91 -5.71 -24.29
C VAL A 434 28.83 -5.27 -25.43
N ALA A 435 28.27 -4.78 -26.54
CA ALA A 435 29.03 -4.20 -27.64
C ALA A 435 29.76 -2.95 -27.14
N ALA A 436 30.87 -3.15 -26.43
CA ALA A 436 31.64 -2.11 -25.81
C ALA A 436 32.29 -1.29 -26.93
N ALA A 437 31.84 -0.04 -27.08
CA ALA A 437 32.65 0.98 -27.73
C ALA A 437 33.92 1.16 -26.88
N SER A 438 34.96 0.40 -27.17
CA SER A 438 36.36 0.59 -26.77
C SER A 438 36.55 1.42 -25.48
N VAL A 439 36.09 0.92 -24.34
CA VAL A 439 36.40 1.53 -23.03
C VAL A 439 37.66 0.83 -22.52
N ASP A 440 38.74 1.59 -22.42
CA ASP A 440 39.99 1.13 -21.84
C ASP A 440 39.82 1.04 -20.31
N LEU A 441 39.64 -0.18 -19.81
CA LEU A 441 39.47 -0.47 -18.38
C LEU A 441 40.79 -0.48 -17.60
N SER A 442 41.90 -0.04 -18.21
CA SER A 442 43.23 -0.10 -17.59
C SER A 442 43.54 0.99 -16.57
N ASP A 443 42.68 2.02 -16.44
CA ASP A 443 42.89 3.19 -15.56
C ASP A 443 41.91 3.31 -14.36
N THR A 444 41.18 2.25 -14.00
CA THR A 444 40.32 2.19 -12.78
C THR A 444 40.54 0.95 -11.96
#